data_AF-A0A7V9AVB1-F1
#
_entry.id   AF-A0A7V9AVB1-F1
#
_cell.length_a   1.000
_cell.length_b   1.000
_cell.length_c   1.000
_cell.angle_alpha   90.00
_cell.angle_beta   90.00
_cell.angle_gamma   90.00
#
_symmetry.space_group_name_H-M   'P 1'
#
loop_
_entity.id
_entity.type
_entity.pdbx_description
1 polymer ?
#
loop_
_entity_poly.entity_id
_entity_poly.type
_entity_poly.pdbx_seq_one_letter_code
_entity_poly.pdbx_strand_id
1 'polypeptide(L)' 'LLLTAITVSAQQIVPQPVKLTPHPKQVEYMAFPRMSALAEVVWTPKDRKDYAGFLVRLAPHLERLRALDVNHRPLD' A
#
# COMPACT_ATOMS: atom_id res chain seq x y z
N LEU A 1 -36.32 -8.29 -37.91
CA LEU A 1 -34.89 -8.57 -37.60
C LEU A 1 -34.00 -7.32 -37.44
N LEU A 2 -34.51 -6.08 -37.42
CA LEU A 2 -33.66 -4.87 -37.33
C LEU A 2 -34.06 -3.83 -36.25
N LEU A 3 -34.95 -4.16 -35.30
CA LEU A 3 -35.41 -3.20 -34.27
C LEU A 3 -35.10 -3.60 -32.82
N THR A 4 -34.63 -4.83 -32.55
CA THR A 4 -34.32 -5.28 -31.19
C THR A 4 -32.88 -4.99 -30.74
N ALA A 5 -32.00 -4.54 -31.64
CA ALA A 5 -30.57 -4.37 -31.35
C ALA A 5 -30.21 -3.02 -30.67
N ILE A 6 -31.11 -2.05 -30.65
CA ILE A 6 -30.77 -0.66 -30.23
C ILE A 6 -30.96 -0.44 -28.71
N THR A 7 -31.69 -1.30 -28.00
CA THR A 7 -32.01 -1.06 -26.57
C THR A 7 -30.90 -1.47 -25.57
N VAL A 8 -29.84 -2.17 -25.99
CA VAL A 8 -28.82 -2.73 -25.06
C VAL A 8 -27.69 -1.74 -24.71
N SER A 9 -27.72 -0.50 -25.21
CA SER A 9 -26.59 0.43 -25.06
C SER A 9 -26.77 1.52 -23.98
N ALA A 10 -27.78 1.44 -23.11
CA ALA A 10 -28.00 2.42 -22.03
C ALA A 10 -27.35 2.03 -20.68
N GLN A 11 -26.96 0.76 -20.48
CA GLN A 11 -26.40 0.29 -19.21
C GLN A 11 -24.89 0.54 -19.03
N GLN A 12 -24.18 1.10 -20.02
CA GLN A 12 -22.72 1.25 -19.97
C GLN A 12 -22.24 2.59 -19.38
N ILE A 13 -23.16 3.46 -18.93
CA ILE A 13 -22.84 4.80 -18.38
C ILE A 13 -23.01 4.83 -16.86
N VAL A 14 -23.16 3.66 -16.21
CA VAL A 14 -23.03 3.59 -14.75
C VAL A 14 -21.54 3.61 -14.43
N PRO A 15 -21.01 4.64 -13.73
CA PRO A 15 -19.63 4.60 -13.27
C PRO A 15 -19.50 3.35 -12.39
N GLN A 16 -18.64 2.42 -12.81
CA GLN A 16 -18.36 1.26 -11.97
C GLN A 16 -17.86 1.80 -10.62
N PRO A 17 -18.39 1.32 -9.48
CA PRO A 17 -17.85 1.73 -8.19
C PRO A 17 -16.36 1.47 -8.24
N VAL A 18 -15.54 2.46 -7.85
CA VAL A 18 -14.11 2.25 -7.63
C VAL A 18 -14.01 1.06 -6.69
N LYS A 19 -13.65 -0.09 -7.25
CA LYS A 19 -13.48 -1.31 -6.48
C LYS A 19 -12.18 -1.13 -5.72
N LEU A 20 -12.26 -0.54 -4.53
CA LEU A 20 -11.16 -0.44 -3.58
C LEU A 20 -10.95 -1.82 -2.93
N THR A 21 -10.72 -2.85 -3.74
CA THR A 21 -10.24 -4.14 -3.28
C THR A 21 -8.75 -4.18 -3.63
N PRO A 22 -7.88 -3.61 -2.77
CA PRO A 22 -6.47 -3.59 -3.06
C PRO A 22 -5.92 -5.02 -3.10
N HIS A 23 -5.10 -5.33 -4.11
CA HIS A 23 -4.37 -6.58 -4.16
C HIS A 23 -3.37 -6.63 -2.99
N PRO A 24 -3.04 -7.80 -2.39
CA PRO A 24 -2.10 -7.89 -1.26
C PRO A 24 -0.79 -7.11 -1.48
N LYS A 25 -0.17 -7.24 -2.65
CA LYS A 25 1.04 -6.48 -3.02
C LYS A 25 0.86 -4.96 -3.07
N GLN A 26 -0.34 -4.48 -3.40
CA GLN A 26 -0.66 -3.06 -3.39
C GLN A 26 -0.78 -2.57 -1.93
N VAL A 27 -1.39 -3.38 -1.06
CA VAL A 27 -1.48 -3.09 0.39
C VAL A 27 -0.09 -3.00 1.00
N GLU A 28 0.80 -3.96 0.71
CA GLU A 28 2.19 -3.96 1.19
C GLU A 28 2.91 -2.67 0.79
N TYR A 29 2.75 -2.23 -0.46
CA TYR A 29 3.41 -1.02 -0.98
C TYR A 29 2.91 0.24 -0.28
N MET A 30 1.63 0.27 0.05
CA MET A 30 1.04 1.37 0.81
C MET A 30 1.43 1.30 2.30
N ALA A 31 1.57 0.10 2.86
CA ALA A 31 1.87 -0.12 4.28
C ALA A 31 3.34 0.19 4.62
N PHE A 32 4.28 -0.33 3.85
CA PHE A 32 5.71 -0.23 4.15
C PHE A 32 6.39 0.86 3.31
N PRO A 33 7.27 1.69 3.91
CA PRO A 33 7.90 1.54 5.24
C PRO A 33 7.15 2.22 6.42
N ARG A 34 6.03 2.89 6.17
CA ARG A 34 5.33 3.71 7.18
C ARG A 34 4.82 2.91 8.39
N MET A 35 4.46 1.64 8.18
CA MET A 35 4.05 0.73 9.25
C MET A 35 5.21 0.43 10.22
N SER A 36 6.45 0.33 9.73
CA SER A 36 7.63 0.19 10.58
C SER A 36 7.87 1.44 11.44
N ALA A 37 7.60 2.63 10.89
CA ALA A 37 7.65 3.87 11.65
C ALA A 37 6.53 3.95 12.71
N LEU A 38 5.32 3.49 12.39
CA LEU A 38 4.22 3.40 13.36
C LEU A 38 4.57 2.45 14.51
N ALA A 39 5.15 1.29 14.20
CA ALA A 39 5.61 0.34 15.21
C ALA A 39 6.68 0.94 16.14
N GLU A 40 7.65 1.68 15.60
CA GLU A 40 8.65 2.40 16.39
C GLU A 40 8.00 3.43 17.34
N VAL A 41 6.99 4.17 16.86
CA VAL A 41 6.28 5.17 17.67
C VAL A 41 5.51 4.54 18.82
N VAL A 42 4.91 3.38 18.60
CA VAL A 42 4.10 2.66 19.60
C VAL A 42 4.98 1.91 20.60
N TRP A 43 6.10 1.33 20.16
CA TRP A 43 6.94 0.47 20.99
C TRP A 43 8.07 1.21 21.74
N THR A 44 8.67 2.25 21.13
CA THR A 44 9.83 2.94 21.72
C THR A 44 9.39 3.99 22.74
N PRO A 45 9.91 3.96 23.99
CA PRO A 45 9.71 5.01 24.98
C PRO A 45 10.10 6.41 24.46
N LYS A 46 9.39 7.45 24.88
CA LYS A 46 9.52 8.81 24.31
C LYS A 46 10.95 9.38 24.41
N ASP A 47 11.64 9.10 25.51
CA ASP A 47 13.02 9.49 25.81
C ASP A 47 14.05 8.80 24.91
N ARG A 48 13.68 7.70 24.26
CA ARG A 48 14.55 6.92 23.36
C ARG A 48 14.18 7.08 21.89
N LYS A 49 13.22 7.94 21.55
CA LYS A 49 12.82 8.21 20.16
C LYS A 49 13.87 9.07 19.48
N ASP A 50 14.60 8.46 18.56
CA ASP A 50 15.59 9.11 17.71
C ASP A 50 15.29 8.80 16.24
N TYR A 51 14.94 9.85 15.47
CA TYR A 51 14.61 9.73 14.06
C TYR A 51 15.83 9.36 13.21
N ALA A 52 17.00 9.92 13.50
CA ALA A 52 18.21 9.62 12.74
C ALA A 52 18.63 8.16 12.95
N GLY A 53 18.64 7.71 14.20
CA GLY A 53 18.87 6.31 14.55
C GLY A 53 17.81 5.36 13.97
N PHE A 54 16.55 5.79 13.87
CA PHE A 54 15.51 5.02 13.17
C PHE A 54 15.84 4.84 11.69
N LEU A 55 16.23 5.89 10.96
CA LEU A 55 16.60 5.77 9.54
C LEU A 55 17.77 4.81 9.32
N VAL A 56 18.77 4.83 10.20
CA VAL A 56 19.89 3.87 10.17
C VAL A 56 19.42 2.43 10.38
N ARG A 57 18.45 2.20 11.28
CA ARG A 57 17.85 0.87 11.51
C ARG A 57 16.87 0.46 10.40
N LEU A 58 16.26 1.42 9.72
CA LEU A 58 15.25 1.19 8.68
C LEU A 58 15.88 0.60 7.41
N ALA A 59 17.04 1.09 6.98
CA ALA A 59 17.73 0.57 5.79
C ALA A 59 17.92 -0.97 5.82
N PRO A 60 18.56 -1.58 6.84
CA PRO A 60 18.68 -3.04 6.91
C PRO A 60 17.35 -3.76 7.21
N HIS A 61 16.31 -3.04 7.65
CA HIS A 61 14.96 -3.61 7.81
C HIS A 61 14.24 -3.73 6.47
N LEU A 62 14.41 -2.76 5.56
CA LEU A 62 13.88 -2.84 4.21
C LEU A 62 14.53 -3.97 3.39
N GLU A 63 15.82 -4.21 3.59
CA GLU A 63 16.48 -5.38 3.00
C GLU A 63 15.89 -6.71 3.47
N ARG A 64 15.50 -6.79 4.76
CA ARG A 64 14.78 -7.96 5.29
C ARG A 64 13.38 -8.10 4.68
N LEU A 65 12.66 -6.99 4.51
CA LEU A 65 11.35 -7.00 3.85
C LEU A 65 11.47 -7.43 2.38
N ARG A 66 12.52 -6.98 1.69
CA ARG A 66 12.85 -7.42 0.32
C ARG A 66 13.11 -8.92 0.25
N ALA A 67 13.89 -9.47 1.19
CA ALA A 67 14.17 -10.90 1.26
C ALA A 67 12.91 -11.76 1.56
N LEU A 68 11.91 -11.17 2.21
CA LEU A 68 10.60 -11.80 2.48
C LEU A 68 9.59 -11.59 1.34
N ASP A 69 10.02 -11.07 0.19
CA ASP A 69 9.16 -10.73 -0.96
C ASP A 69 8.04 -9.72 -0.61
N VAL A 70 8.24 -8.88 0.40
CA VAL A 70 7.28 -7.82 0.75
C VAL A 70 7.48 -6.64 -0.20
N ASN A 71 6.44 -6.31 -0.96
CA ASN A 71 6.45 -5.18 -1.88
C ASN A 71 6.37 -3.87 -1.08
N HIS A 72 7.50 -3.25 -0.77
CA HIS A 72 7.57 -1.99 -0.03
C HIS A 72 8.01 -0.85 -0.94
N ARG A 73 7.66 0.38 -0.58
CA ARG A 73 8.18 1.55 -1.30
C ARG A 73 9.69 1.74 -1.01
N PRO A 74 10.55 1.85 -2.04
CA PRO A 74 11.97 2.14 -1.85
C PRO A 74 12.21 3.54 -1.26
N LEU A 75 13.33 3.72 -0.56
CA LEU A 75 13.78 5.02 -0.07
C LEU A 75 14.59 5.70 -1.17
N ASP A 76 14.00 6.73 -1.77
CA ASP A 76 14.64 7.66 -2.71
C ASP A 76 15.60 8.66 -2.03
#